data_AF-A0A266NGE5-F1
#
_entry.id   AF-A0A266NGE5-F1
#
_cell.length_a   1.000
_cell.length_b   1.000
_cell.length_c   1.000
_cell.angle_alpha   90.00
_cell.angle_beta   90.00
_cell.angle_gamma   90.00
#
_symmetry.space_group_name_H-M   'P 1'
#
loop_
_entity.id
_entity.type
_entity.pdbx_description
1 polymer ?
#
loop_
_entity_poly.entity_id
_entity_poly.type
_entity_poly.pdbx_seq_one_letter_code
_entity_poly.pdbx_strand_id
1 'polypeptide(L)'
;MKSALKLEKSFCADIYWKGKDQTLYKVAATMNNETVFKNNDGWLFAGKDNYTKRLSNGMVWDRYLVELSFWFGCYVFEDGRHLYRIAAFTRHLEQPDARNHRFNGHHVDISKNSFLGLYDVHPDYIHADRYLNKLLFQLDNMGTDVLRIGQVVEHVQLTSPNGRQVNVVDDEGYPLLNESGAGTAGSFTLKVLEAGQKFPFSG
;
A
#
# COMPACT_ATOMS: atom_id res chain seq x y z
N MET A 1 22.25 6.86 22.68
CA MET A 1 22.70 6.22 21.43
C MET A 1 21.53 6.25 20.46
N LYS A 2 21.70 6.79 19.25
CA LYS A 2 20.68 6.64 18.19
C LYS A 2 20.84 5.25 17.60
N SER A 3 19.93 4.32 17.89
CA SER A 3 19.88 3.08 17.10
C SER A 3 19.30 3.46 15.74
N ALA A 4 20.17 3.47 14.73
CA ALA A 4 19.73 3.71 13.36
C ALA A 4 19.01 2.44 12.89
N LEU A 5 17.70 2.52 12.67
CA LEU A 5 16.91 1.42 12.13
C LEU A 5 17.50 1.01 10.78
N LYS A 6 18.05 -0.21 10.71
CA LYS A 6 18.70 -0.73 9.51
C LYS A 6 17.71 -1.56 8.70
N LEU A 7 17.63 -1.29 7.40
CA LEU A 7 16.93 -2.15 6.46
C LEU A 7 17.62 -3.51 6.40
N GLU A 8 16.89 -4.59 6.69
CA GLU A 8 17.43 -5.96 6.65
C GLU A 8 17.14 -6.64 5.32
N LYS A 9 15.86 -6.61 4.90
CA LYS A 9 15.35 -7.31 3.73
C LYS A 9 14.37 -6.41 2.98
N SER A 10 14.17 -6.68 1.70
CA SER A 10 13.13 -6.04 0.92
C SER A 10 12.55 -6.98 -0.13
N PHE A 11 11.33 -6.69 -0.55
CA PHE A 11 10.65 -7.41 -1.63
C PHE A 11 9.61 -6.51 -2.27
N CYS A 12 9.18 -6.87 -3.48
CA CYS A 12 8.03 -6.27 -4.14
C CYS A 12 6.91 -7.30 -4.22
N ALA A 13 5.66 -6.89 -3.99
CA ALA A 13 4.50 -7.77 -4.08
C ALA A 13 3.26 -7.04 -4.61
N ASP A 14 2.40 -7.79 -5.28
CA ASP A 14 1.00 -7.40 -5.42
C ASP A 14 0.28 -7.65 -4.10
N ILE A 15 -0.60 -6.73 -3.71
CA ILE A 15 -1.46 -6.87 -2.53
C ILE A 15 -2.89 -7.10 -3.00
N TYR A 16 -3.53 -8.12 -2.45
CA TYR A 16 -4.94 -8.40 -2.64
C TYR A 16 -5.65 -8.37 -1.29
N TRP A 17 -6.87 -7.84 -1.26
CA TRP A 17 -7.75 -7.91 -0.11
C TRP A 17 -8.79 -9.00 -0.31
N LYS A 18 -9.03 -9.80 0.73
CA LYS A 18 -10.09 -10.80 0.79
C LYS A 18 -11.09 -10.43 1.89
N GLY A 19 -12.28 -10.00 1.47
CA GLY A 19 -13.38 -9.65 2.36
C GLY A 19 -14.32 -10.83 2.64
N LYS A 20 -15.50 -10.52 3.17
CA LYS A 20 -16.54 -11.52 3.48
C LYS A 20 -17.04 -12.28 2.24
N ASP A 21 -17.07 -11.63 1.09
CA ASP A 21 -17.46 -12.21 -0.20
C ASP A 21 -16.43 -13.20 -0.77
N GLN A 22 -15.31 -13.42 -0.08
CA GLN A 22 -14.21 -14.31 -0.44
C GLN A 22 -13.53 -13.98 -1.79
N THR A 23 -13.85 -12.84 -2.40
CA THR A 23 -13.24 -12.40 -3.65
C THR A 23 -11.93 -11.67 -3.35
N LEU A 24 -10.91 -11.94 -4.16
CA LEU A 24 -9.63 -11.24 -4.08
C LEU A 24 -9.68 -9.97 -4.91
N TYR A 25 -9.63 -8.81 -4.25
CA TYR A 25 -9.55 -7.51 -4.90
C TYR A 25 -8.12 -6.99 -4.84
N LYS A 26 -7.50 -6.75 -5.98
CA LYS A 26 -6.16 -6.15 -6.02
C LYS A 26 -6.23 -4.73 -5.45
N VAL A 27 -5.31 -4.39 -4.57
CA VAL A 27 -5.23 -3.05 -4.00
C VAL A 27 -4.85 -2.07 -5.10
N ALA A 28 -5.63 -1.00 -5.18
CA ALA A 28 -5.49 0.05 -6.18
C ALA A 28 -5.39 1.42 -5.50
N ALA A 29 -5.03 2.44 -6.26
CA ALA A 29 -5.13 3.84 -5.85
C ALA A 29 -6.09 4.62 -6.74
N THR A 30 -6.82 5.54 -6.12
CA THR A 30 -7.65 6.50 -6.83
C THR A 30 -6.78 7.52 -7.57
N MET A 31 -7.04 7.68 -8.87
CA MET A 31 -6.50 8.77 -9.68
C MET A 31 -7.58 9.85 -9.77
N ASN A 32 -7.22 11.09 -9.41
CA ASN A 32 -8.07 12.29 -9.50
C ASN A 32 -9.17 12.38 -8.44
N ASN A 33 -8.94 11.85 -7.23
CA ASN A 33 -9.82 12.18 -6.12
C ASN A 33 -9.47 13.59 -5.63
N GLU A 34 -9.97 14.62 -6.33
CA GLU A 34 -10.00 15.98 -5.81
C GLU A 34 -10.87 15.98 -4.54
N THR A 35 -10.23 15.76 -3.40
CA THR A 35 -10.81 16.20 -2.13
C THR A 35 -10.85 17.73 -2.14
N VAL A 36 -11.64 18.36 -1.25
CA VAL A 36 -11.67 19.83 -1.09
C VAL A 36 -10.26 20.43 -0.92
N PHE A 37 -9.27 19.60 -0.58
CA PHE A 37 -7.84 19.89 -0.64
C PHE A 37 -7.23 19.24 -1.90
N LYS A 38 -6.85 20.08 -2.89
CA LYS A 38 -6.33 19.73 -4.24
C LYS A 38 -5.00 18.95 -4.29
N ASN A 39 -4.60 18.29 -3.20
CA ASN A 39 -3.27 17.69 -3.04
C ASN A 39 -3.31 16.19 -2.67
N ASN A 40 -4.49 15.56 -2.61
CA ASN A 40 -4.68 14.19 -2.10
C ASN A 40 -5.09 13.18 -3.20
N ASP A 41 -4.29 13.05 -4.25
CA ASP A 41 -4.42 11.89 -5.13
C ASP A 41 -3.91 10.63 -4.40
N GLY A 42 -4.53 9.47 -4.66
CA GLY A 42 -3.94 8.18 -4.30
C GLY A 42 -4.45 7.52 -3.02
N TRP A 43 -5.71 7.71 -2.62
CA TRP A 43 -6.32 6.86 -1.57
C TRP A 43 -6.29 5.40 -1.99
N LEU A 44 -5.91 4.52 -1.06
CA LEU A 44 -5.87 3.10 -1.29
C LEU A 44 -7.27 2.50 -1.24
N PHE A 45 -7.55 1.68 -2.24
CA PHE A 45 -8.83 1.06 -2.53
C PHE A 45 -8.68 -0.45 -2.54
N ALA A 46 -9.68 -1.15 -2.01
CA ALA A 46 -9.67 -2.60 -1.93
C ALA A 46 -11.10 -3.17 -1.99
N GLY A 47 -11.63 -3.32 -3.20
CA GLY A 47 -12.96 -3.86 -3.43
C GLY A 47 -13.32 -3.90 -4.92
N LYS A 48 -14.61 -4.07 -5.21
CA LYS A 48 -15.11 -4.04 -6.59
C LYS A 48 -14.95 -2.63 -7.17
N ASP A 49 -14.28 -2.50 -8.31
CA ASP A 49 -14.14 -1.21 -8.99
C ASP A 49 -15.51 -0.61 -9.37
N ASN A 50 -15.91 0.37 -8.58
CA ASN A 50 -17.06 1.24 -8.78
C ASN A 50 -16.64 2.72 -8.83
N TYR A 51 -15.33 2.98 -8.89
CA TYR A 51 -14.75 4.30 -8.97
C TYR A 51 -14.47 4.68 -10.42
N THR A 52 -13.93 3.74 -11.21
CA THR A 52 -13.60 3.98 -12.62
C THR A 52 -14.86 4.23 -13.43
N LYS A 53 -15.00 5.44 -13.98
CA LYS A 53 -16.11 5.78 -14.87
C LYS A 53 -15.72 5.54 -16.32
N ARG A 54 -16.41 4.62 -17.01
CA ARG A 54 -16.20 4.34 -18.43
C ARG A 54 -17.32 4.95 -19.27
N LEU A 55 -16.93 5.64 -20.34
CA LEU A 55 -17.82 6.09 -21.40
C LEU A 55 -18.29 4.90 -22.26
N SER A 56 -19.38 5.08 -22.99
CA SER A 56 -19.95 4.04 -23.87
C SER A 56 -19.00 3.56 -24.96
N ASN A 57 -18.00 4.36 -25.33
CA ASN A 57 -16.94 4.01 -26.28
C ASN A 57 -15.74 3.31 -25.63
N GLY A 58 -15.82 2.95 -24.35
CA GLY A 58 -14.75 2.27 -23.59
C GLY A 58 -13.67 3.20 -23.04
N MET A 59 -13.70 4.51 -23.35
CA MET A 59 -12.77 5.47 -22.75
C MET A 59 -13.08 5.69 -21.27
N VAL A 60 -12.07 5.91 -20.45
CA VAL A 60 -12.24 6.27 -19.04
C VAL A 60 -12.40 7.79 -18.92
N TRP A 61 -13.43 8.24 -18.19
CA TRP A 61 -13.69 9.65 -17.87
C TRP A 61 -13.29 9.93 -16.42
N ASP A 62 -12.65 11.08 -16.15
CA ASP A 62 -12.27 11.73 -14.88
C ASP A 62 -11.82 10.88 -13.67
N ARG A 63 -12.56 9.84 -13.28
CA ARG A 63 -12.25 8.93 -12.17
C ARG A 63 -11.75 7.60 -12.68
N TYR A 64 -10.59 7.19 -12.19
CA TYR A 64 -9.90 5.97 -12.60
C TYR A 64 -9.14 5.35 -11.42
N LEU A 65 -9.14 4.02 -11.31
CA LEU A 65 -8.28 3.30 -10.38
C LEU A 65 -7.01 2.79 -11.06
N VAL A 66 -5.87 2.98 -10.40
CA VAL A 66 -4.61 2.36 -10.78
C VAL A 66 -4.40 1.15 -9.88
N GLU A 67 -4.43 -0.06 -10.43
CA GLU A 67 -3.93 -1.23 -9.70
C GLU A 67 -2.44 -1.07 -9.42
N LEU A 68 -1.98 -1.48 -8.23
CA LEU A 68 -0.61 -1.24 -7.80
C LEU A 68 0.11 -2.54 -7.46
N SER A 69 1.42 -2.50 -7.60
CA SER A 69 2.33 -3.34 -6.83
C SER A 69 3.05 -2.46 -5.80
N PHE A 70 3.63 -3.09 -4.79
CA PHE A 70 4.22 -2.40 -3.66
C PHE A 70 5.59 -2.95 -3.34
N TRP A 71 6.50 -2.07 -2.99
CA TRP A 71 7.76 -2.39 -2.35
C TRP A 71 7.59 -2.39 -0.84
N PHE A 72 8.25 -3.34 -0.18
CA PHE A 72 8.29 -3.53 1.26
C PHE A 72 9.74 -3.52 1.71
N GLY A 73 10.10 -2.56 2.57
CA GLY A 73 11.39 -2.53 3.25
C GLY A 73 11.25 -2.95 4.71
N CYS A 74 11.87 -4.07 5.09
CA CYS A 74 11.80 -4.66 6.42
C CYS A 74 12.87 -4.09 7.35
N TYR A 75 12.44 -3.60 8.51
CA TYR A 75 13.25 -3.10 9.61
C TYR A 75 12.97 -3.95 10.85
N VAL A 76 14.04 -4.38 11.53
CA VAL A 76 13.94 -5.14 12.78
C VAL A 76 14.08 -4.20 13.96
N PHE A 77 13.12 -4.23 14.87
CA PHE A 77 13.17 -3.48 16.13
C PHE A 77 13.97 -4.25 17.19
N GLU A 78 14.37 -3.55 18.26
CA GLU A 78 15.15 -4.14 19.36
C GLU A 78 14.43 -5.31 20.06
N ASP A 79 13.10 -5.33 19.99
CA ASP A 79 12.25 -6.41 20.50
C ASP A 79 12.06 -7.59 19.52
N GLY A 80 12.74 -7.56 18.38
CA GLY A 80 12.69 -8.60 17.35
C GLY A 80 11.52 -8.50 16.39
N ARG A 81 10.64 -7.49 16.51
CA ARG A 81 9.53 -7.30 15.57
C ARG A 81 10.02 -6.83 14.21
N HIS A 82 9.44 -7.40 13.15
CA HIS A 82 9.61 -6.95 11.78
C HIS A 82 8.55 -5.91 11.43
N LEU A 83 8.98 -4.69 11.12
CA LEU A 83 8.13 -3.63 10.64
C LEU A 83 8.54 -3.22 9.23
N TYR A 84 7.56 -2.84 8.43
CA TYR A 84 7.71 -2.67 7.00
C TYR A 84 7.33 -1.26 6.60
N ARG A 85 8.26 -0.58 5.93
CA ARG A 85 7.94 0.59 5.14
C ARG A 85 7.38 0.13 3.81
N ILE A 86 6.26 0.72 3.40
CA ILE A 86 5.56 0.35 2.16
C ILE A 86 5.61 1.54 1.19
N ALA A 87 5.95 1.25 -0.07
CA ALA A 87 5.94 2.24 -1.14
C ALA A 87 5.31 1.65 -2.41
N ALA A 88 4.63 2.47 -3.21
CA ALA A 88 4.11 2.04 -4.49
C ALA A 88 5.25 1.74 -5.47
N PHE A 89 5.16 0.60 -6.15
CA PHE A 89 6.12 0.10 -7.12
C PHE A 89 5.35 -0.31 -8.37
N THR A 90 5.47 0.46 -9.44
CA THR A 90 4.57 0.31 -10.60
C THR A 90 5.23 -0.38 -11.80
N ARG A 91 6.44 -0.91 -11.63
CA ARG A 91 7.22 -1.54 -12.71
C ARG A 91 6.55 -2.77 -13.33
N HIS A 92 5.82 -3.54 -12.53
CA HIS A 92 5.12 -4.75 -13.01
C HIS A 92 3.71 -4.48 -13.53
N LEU A 93 3.30 -3.21 -13.66
CA LEU A 93 2.04 -2.91 -14.28
C LEU A 93 2.17 -3.16 -15.78
N GLU A 94 1.41 -4.14 -16.29
CA GLU A 94 1.33 -4.47 -17.72
C GLU A 94 0.58 -3.38 -18.54
N GLN A 95 0.47 -2.16 -18.02
CA GLN A 95 -0.38 -1.13 -18.60
C GLN A 95 0.45 -0.05 -19.32
N PRO A 96 0.14 0.26 -20.59
CA PRO A 96 0.92 1.20 -21.41
C PRO A 96 0.75 2.67 -21.03
N ASP A 97 -0.21 3.00 -20.18
CA ASP A 97 -0.50 4.37 -19.80
C ASP A 97 0.49 4.89 -18.75
N ALA A 98 1.31 5.86 -19.15
CA ALA A 98 2.32 6.48 -18.29
C ALA A 98 1.75 7.06 -16.98
N ARG A 99 0.46 7.40 -16.95
CA ARG A 99 -0.22 7.90 -15.73
C ARG A 99 -0.24 6.85 -14.62
N ASN A 100 -0.20 5.56 -14.95
CA ASN A 100 -0.13 4.49 -13.96
C ASN A 100 1.18 4.49 -13.15
N HIS A 101 2.24 5.09 -13.69
CA HIS A 101 3.52 5.22 -12.99
C HIS A 101 3.61 6.46 -12.10
N ARG A 102 2.55 7.29 -12.04
CA ARG A 102 2.54 8.53 -11.26
C ARG A 102 2.84 8.32 -9.78
N PHE A 103 2.41 7.20 -9.22
CA PHE A 103 2.61 6.88 -7.81
C PHE A 103 3.94 6.16 -7.52
N ASN A 104 4.77 5.91 -8.53
CA ASN A 104 5.99 5.13 -8.33
C ASN A 104 6.90 5.81 -7.29
N GLY A 105 7.21 5.10 -6.21
CA GLY A 105 8.01 5.61 -5.11
C GLY A 105 7.22 6.31 -3.99
N HIS A 106 5.93 6.61 -4.19
CA HIS A 106 5.11 7.21 -3.14
C HIS A 106 4.94 6.25 -1.95
N HIS A 107 4.94 6.80 -0.74
CA HIS A 107 4.83 6.03 0.50
C HIS A 107 3.38 5.83 0.91
N VAL A 108 3.08 4.65 1.43
CA VAL A 108 1.82 4.44 2.15
C VAL A 108 1.91 5.17 3.48
N ASP A 109 0.99 6.10 3.71
CA ASP A 109 0.85 6.84 4.96
C ASP A 109 -0.64 7.00 5.29
N ILE A 110 -0.93 7.45 6.52
CA ILE A 110 -2.27 7.54 7.08
C ILE A 110 -2.66 9.00 7.21
N SER A 111 -3.83 9.32 6.67
CA SER A 111 -4.41 10.66 6.77
C SER A 111 -4.96 10.97 8.15
N LYS A 112 -5.28 12.25 8.38
CA LYS A 112 -5.98 12.70 9.59
C LYS A 112 -7.29 11.95 9.85
N ASN A 113 -7.97 11.50 8.80
CA ASN A 113 -9.23 10.77 8.87
C ASN A 113 -9.02 9.24 8.84
N SER A 114 -7.81 8.76 9.15
CA SER A 114 -7.46 7.34 9.23
C SER A 114 -7.44 6.56 7.90
N PHE A 115 -7.73 7.20 6.76
CA PHE A 115 -7.59 6.57 5.45
C PHE A 115 -6.12 6.41 5.05
N LEU A 116 -5.79 5.29 4.41
CA LEU A 116 -4.48 5.05 3.84
C LEU A 116 -4.39 5.64 2.43
N GLY A 117 -3.31 6.35 2.15
CA GLY A 117 -3.05 6.95 0.84
C GLY A 117 -1.58 6.90 0.45
N LEU A 118 -1.30 7.33 -0.78
CA LEU A 118 0.04 7.39 -1.35
C LEU A 118 0.57 8.82 -1.37
N TYR A 119 1.63 9.06 -0.60
CA TYR A 119 2.21 10.38 -0.41
C TYR A 119 3.62 10.45 -0.99
N ASP A 120 3.88 11.51 -1.74
CA ASP A 120 5.25 11.88 -2.12
C ASP A 120 5.92 12.52 -0.89
N VAL A 121 6.91 11.83 -0.34
CA VAL A 121 7.65 12.29 0.84
C VAL A 121 9.11 12.37 0.47
N HIS A 122 9.69 13.56 0.61
CA HIS A 122 11.11 13.77 0.35
C HIS A 122 11.97 12.82 1.20
N PRO A 123 12.94 12.08 0.62
CA PRO A 123 13.73 11.08 1.33
C PRO A 123 14.38 11.60 2.62
N ASP A 124 14.85 12.84 2.62
CA ASP A 124 15.49 13.48 3.78
C ASP A 124 14.58 13.55 5.02
N TYR A 125 13.26 13.67 4.84
CA TYR A 125 12.33 13.64 5.97
C TYR A 125 12.26 12.26 6.61
N ILE A 126 12.49 11.21 5.83
CA ILE A 126 12.41 9.82 6.27
C ILE A 126 13.71 9.40 6.98
N HIS A 127 14.87 9.90 6.52
CA HIS A 127 16.18 9.64 7.13
C HIS A 127 16.33 10.23 8.54
N ALA A 128 15.49 11.18 8.93
CA ALA A 128 15.37 11.60 10.32
C ALA A 128 14.45 10.61 11.07
N ASP A 129 15.03 9.60 11.72
CA ASP A 129 14.42 8.45 12.45
C ASP A 129 12.96 8.63 12.97
N ARG A 130 12.57 9.83 13.43
CA ARG A 130 11.22 10.15 13.89
C ARG A 130 10.13 9.97 12.82
N TYR A 131 10.38 10.30 11.55
CA TYR A 131 9.35 10.15 10.52
C TYR A 131 9.26 8.70 10.03
N LEU A 132 10.39 8.00 9.95
CA LEU A 132 10.41 6.59 9.57
C LEU A 132 9.46 5.76 10.44
N ASN A 133 9.51 5.92 11.77
CA ASN A 133 8.62 5.19 12.68
C ASN A 133 7.13 5.40 12.41
N LYS A 134 6.72 6.51 11.80
CA LYS A 134 5.33 6.78 11.44
C LYS A 134 4.89 6.09 10.14
N LEU A 135 5.82 5.49 9.40
CA LEU A 135 5.58 4.81 8.14
C LEU A 135 5.74 3.27 8.25
N LEU A 136 6.00 2.76 9.45
CA LEU A 136 6.32 1.36 9.69
C LEU A 136 5.08 0.56 10.08
N PHE A 137 4.60 -0.24 9.14
CA PHE A 137 3.47 -1.15 9.32
C PHE A 137 3.95 -2.50 9.81
N GLN A 138 3.16 -3.18 10.61
CA GLN A 138 3.39 -4.58 10.97
C GLN A 138 2.57 -5.47 10.03
N LEU A 139 3.22 -6.50 9.49
CA LEU A 139 2.57 -7.54 8.68
C LEU A 139 2.58 -8.84 9.48
N ASP A 140 1.43 -9.18 10.06
CA ASP A 140 1.29 -10.43 10.79
C ASP A 140 1.15 -11.60 9.81
N ASN A 141 1.57 -12.80 10.23
CA ASN A 141 1.57 -14.03 9.44
C ASN A 141 2.50 -14.06 8.22
N MET A 142 3.50 -13.18 8.15
CA MET A 142 4.50 -13.15 7.06
C MET A 142 5.66 -14.15 7.22
N GLY A 143 5.82 -14.75 8.41
CA GLY A 143 7.00 -15.55 8.74
C GLY A 143 8.30 -14.73 8.75
N THR A 144 9.40 -15.33 9.17
CA THR A 144 10.75 -14.70 9.15
C THR A 144 11.62 -15.20 7.99
N ASP A 145 11.08 -16.16 7.24
CA ASP A 145 11.75 -16.82 6.13
C ASP A 145 12.01 -15.87 4.95
N VAL A 146 12.98 -16.24 4.13
CA VAL A 146 13.27 -15.53 2.89
C VAL A 146 12.12 -15.76 1.90
N LEU A 147 11.41 -14.68 1.57
CA LEU A 147 10.36 -14.70 0.56
C LEU A 147 10.95 -14.99 -0.82
N ARG A 148 10.30 -15.89 -1.56
CA ARG A 148 10.69 -16.28 -2.92
C ARG A 148 9.81 -15.59 -3.96
N ILE A 149 10.38 -15.31 -5.13
CA ILE A 149 9.61 -14.82 -6.28
C ILE A 149 8.49 -15.82 -6.61
N GLY A 150 7.28 -15.30 -6.81
CA GLY A 150 6.07 -16.09 -7.06
C GLY A 150 5.39 -16.66 -5.82
N GLN A 151 6.00 -16.53 -4.63
CA GLN A 151 5.38 -16.98 -3.38
C GLN A 151 4.10 -16.20 -3.11
N VAL A 152 3.05 -16.92 -2.71
CA VAL A 152 1.79 -16.34 -2.23
C VAL A 152 1.74 -16.51 -0.71
N VAL A 153 1.50 -15.42 0.01
CA VAL A 153 1.30 -15.41 1.46
C VAL A 153 -0.12 -14.96 1.73
N GLU A 154 -0.93 -15.86 2.28
CA GLU A 154 -2.35 -15.62 2.57
C GLU A 154 -2.55 -15.21 4.04
N HIS A 155 -3.74 -14.70 4.35
CA HIS A 155 -4.15 -14.35 5.72
C HIS A 155 -3.24 -13.34 6.44
N VAL A 156 -2.58 -12.47 5.67
CA VAL A 156 -1.75 -11.39 6.20
C VAL A 156 -2.64 -10.34 6.84
N GLN A 157 -2.33 -9.95 8.06
CA GLN A 157 -2.96 -8.79 8.69
C GLN A 157 -2.02 -7.60 8.62
N LEU A 158 -2.56 -6.48 8.16
CA LEU A 158 -1.82 -5.22 8.10
C LEU A 158 -2.20 -4.39 9.31
N THR A 159 -1.24 -4.19 10.20
CA THR A 159 -1.38 -3.36 11.38
C THR A 159 -0.63 -2.05 11.16
N SER A 160 -1.30 -0.94 11.41
CA SER A 160 -0.77 0.40 11.20
C SER A 160 0.33 0.75 12.22
N PRO A 161 1.14 1.80 11.96
CA PRO A 161 2.06 2.39 12.93
C PRO A 161 1.39 2.77 14.26
N ASN A 162 0.07 3.02 14.26
CA ASN A 162 -0.72 3.34 15.44
C ASN A 162 -1.24 2.09 16.17
N GLY A 163 -0.83 0.89 15.76
CA GLY A 163 -1.24 -0.38 16.37
C GLY A 163 -2.68 -0.79 16.04
N ARG A 164 -3.26 -0.25 14.96
CA ARG A 164 -4.64 -0.54 14.55
C ARG A 164 -4.65 -1.42 13.31
N GLN A 165 -5.56 -2.39 13.30
CA GLN A 165 -5.75 -3.23 12.13
C GLN A 165 -6.37 -2.41 10.99
N VAL A 166 -5.77 -2.49 9.81
CA VAL A 166 -6.28 -1.86 8.59
C VAL A 166 -7.42 -2.70 8.05
N ASN A 167 -8.56 -2.05 7.80
CA ASN A 167 -9.78 -2.65 7.27
C ASN A 167 -10.27 -1.89 6.04
N VAL A 168 -11.27 -2.44 5.37
CA VAL A 168 -12.00 -1.75 4.29
C VAL A 168 -13.22 -1.04 4.83
N VAL A 169 -13.37 0.24 4.50
CA VAL A 169 -14.51 1.07 4.85
C VAL A 169 -15.18 1.54 3.57
N ASP A 170 -16.50 1.44 3.52
CA ASP A 170 -17.28 2.04 2.45
C ASP A 170 -17.47 3.54 2.76
N ASP A 171 -16.84 4.39 1.96
CA ASP A 171 -16.97 5.85 2.02
C ASP A 171 -17.63 6.33 0.73
N GLU A 172 -18.88 6.80 0.82
CA GLU A 172 -19.69 7.24 -0.34
C GLU A 172 -19.80 6.20 -1.48
N GLY A 173 -19.81 4.92 -1.13
CA GLY A 173 -19.82 3.81 -2.08
C GLY A 173 -18.42 3.33 -2.46
N TYR A 174 -17.32 3.92 -1.98
CA TYR A 174 -15.97 3.52 -2.33
C TYR A 174 -15.31 2.71 -1.22
N PRO A 175 -14.94 1.44 -1.45
CA PRO A 175 -14.23 0.62 -0.47
C PRO A 175 -12.75 1.05 -0.31
N LEU A 176 -12.51 1.98 0.61
CA LEU A 176 -11.19 2.51 0.93
C LEU A 176 -10.53 1.78 2.11
N LEU A 177 -9.20 1.71 2.10
CA LEU A 177 -8.42 1.20 3.24
C LEU A 177 -8.35 2.26 4.35
N ASN A 178 -8.63 1.84 5.58
CA ASN A 178 -8.70 2.73 6.73
C ASN A 178 -8.27 2.00 8.03
N GLU A 179 -7.64 2.71 8.97
CA GLU A 179 -7.22 2.17 10.27
C GLU A 179 -8.18 2.49 11.43
N SER A 180 -9.25 3.26 11.21
CA SER A 180 -10.30 3.47 12.17
C SER A 180 -11.08 2.16 12.33
N GLY A 181 -11.32 1.73 13.56
CA GLY A 181 -11.88 0.40 13.87
C GLY A 181 -13.30 0.12 13.36
N ALA A 182 -13.88 1.02 12.56
CA ALA A 182 -15.17 0.84 11.90
C ALA A 182 -14.91 0.41 10.45
N GLY A 183 -14.88 -0.90 10.18
CA GLY A 183 -14.66 -1.41 8.82
C GLY A 183 -15.00 -2.89 8.68
N THR A 184 -15.03 -3.36 7.44
CA THR A 184 -15.21 -4.77 7.12
C THR A 184 -13.91 -5.51 7.42
N ALA A 185 -13.98 -6.46 8.36
CA ALA A 185 -12.86 -7.37 8.63
C ALA A 185 -12.56 -8.26 7.41
N GLY A 186 -11.30 -8.61 7.26
CA GLY A 186 -10.81 -9.46 6.18
C GLY A 186 -9.31 -9.73 6.36
N SER A 187 -8.65 -10.09 5.28
CA SER A 187 -7.20 -10.29 5.30
C SER A 187 -6.57 -9.94 3.96
N PHE A 188 -5.31 -9.55 4.00
CA PHE A 188 -4.51 -9.36 2.81
C PHE A 188 -3.88 -10.68 2.34
N THR A 189 -3.66 -10.76 1.04
CA THR A 189 -2.88 -11.81 0.38
C THR A 189 -1.80 -11.11 -0.44
N LEU A 190 -0.56 -11.55 -0.26
CA LEU A 190 0.60 -10.98 -0.94
C LEU A 190 1.11 -11.97 -1.97
N LYS A 191 1.31 -11.50 -3.21
CA LYS A 191 2.00 -12.27 -4.25
C LYS A 191 3.35 -11.61 -4.53
N VAL A 192 4.43 -12.28 -4.13
CA VAL A 192 5.79 -11.76 -4.26
C VAL A 192 6.21 -11.74 -5.72
N LEU A 193 6.67 -10.59 -6.19
CA LEU A 193 7.09 -10.33 -7.57
C LEU A 193 8.62 -10.27 -7.70
N GLU A 194 9.29 -9.62 -6.75
CA GLU A 194 10.74 -9.48 -6.69
C GLU A 194 11.24 -9.57 -5.24
N ALA A 195 12.49 -10.01 -5.04
CA ALA A 195 13.13 -10.05 -3.73
C ALA A 195 14.47 -9.30 -3.78
N GLY A 196 14.80 -8.57 -2.71
CA GLY A 196 16.05 -7.83 -2.55
C GLY A 196 16.12 -6.48 -3.27
N GLN A 197 15.00 -5.99 -3.82
CA GLN A 197 14.97 -4.71 -4.54
C GLN A 197 15.24 -3.53 -3.59
N LYS A 198 16.23 -2.70 -3.93
CA LYS A 198 16.57 -1.51 -3.14
C LYS A 198 15.65 -0.33 -3.48
N PHE A 199 15.48 0.55 -2.50
CA PHE A 199 14.76 1.83 -2.64
C PHE A 199 15.74 3.01 -2.47
N PRO A 200 15.63 4.11 -3.25
CA PRO A 200 14.69 4.29 -4.36
C PRO A 200 14.99 3.35 -5.54
N PHE A 201 13.99 3.11 -6.38
CA PHE A 201 14.13 2.21 -7.52
C PHE A 201 15.04 2.83 -8.60
N SER A 202 15.92 2.03 -9.19
CA SER A 202 16.55 2.41 -10.46
C SER A 202 15.47 2.37 -11.56
N GLY A 203 15.33 3.48 -12.31
CA GLY A 203 14.46 3.54 -13.48
C GLY A 203 14.81 2.51 -14.55
#